data_AF-A0A564YNT2-F1
#
_entry.id   AF-A0A564YNT2-F1
#
_cell.length_a   1.000
_cell.length_b   1.000
_cell.length_c   1.000
_cell.angle_alpha   90.00
_cell.angle_beta   90.00
_cell.angle_gamma   90.00
#
_symmetry.space_group_name_H-M   'P 1'
#
loop_
_entity.id
_entity.type
_entity.pdbx_description
1 polymer ?
#
loop_
_entity_poly.entity_id
_entity_poly.type
_entity_poly.pdbx_seq_one_letter_code
_entity_poly.pdbx_strand_id
1 'polypeptide(L)'
;MVPEDLVARWRILWGNWMQLFEWHTGFYEKLKALLDEDPDRIPKLFIDSRARLRSIYSKYCENQIKAAHIAEKHKEFFDEWRIFVGDKEDVVSLLMQPVQRIMRYQLPISEIVKWTERAKIPSLPLWQKALDIMKEIPKDTQLILEVS
;
A
#
# COMPACT_ATOMS: atom_id res chain seq x y z
N MET A 1 9.72 5.11 28.89
CA MET A 1 8.37 4.52 29.10
C MET A 1 7.47 4.95 27.96
N VAL A 2 6.46 4.16 27.58
CA VAL A 2 5.54 4.56 26.50
C VAL A 2 4.58 5.65 27.01
N PRO A 3 4.44 6.79 26.32
CA PRO A 3 3.46 7.82 26.65
C PRO A 3 2.02 7.28 26.79
N GLU A 4 1.30 7.69 27.83
CA GLU A 4 -0.08 7.23 28.09
C GLU A 4 -1.04 7.54 26.93
N ASP A 5 -0.87 8.67 26.26
CA ASP A 5 -1.66 9.06 25.09
C ASP A 5 -1.48 8.07 23.92
N LEU A 6 -0.26 7.52 23.73
CA LEU A 6 0.00 6.47 22.74
C LEU A 6 -0.65 5.15 23.15
N VAL A 7 -0.63 4.80 24.44
CA VAL A 7 -1.32 3.61 24.97
C VAL A 7 -2.84 3.74 24.80
N ALA A 8 -3.41 4.92 24.98
CA ALA A 8 -4.85 5.15 24.80
C ALA A 8 -5.26 5.14 23.31
N ARG A 9 -4.39 5.62 22.41
CA ARG A 9 -4.72 5.87 21.00
C ARG A 9 -4.03 4.93 20.00
N TRP A 10 -3.39 3.85 20.45
CA TRP A 10 -2.63 2.95 19.58
C TRP A 10 -3.42 2.42 18.38
N ARG A 11 -4.74 2.18 18.54
CA ARG A 11 -5.62 1.75 17.45
C ARG A 11 -5.80 2.80 16.36
N ILE A 12 -5.76 4.07 16.72
CA ILE A 12 -5.81 5.19 15.77
C ILE A 12 -4.44 5.39 15.14
N LEU A 13 -3.36 5.33 15.93
CA LEU A 13 -2.00 5.47 15.40
C LEU A 13 -1.70 4.43 14.32
N TRP A 14 -2.02 3.17 14.56
CA TRP A 14 -1.68 2.09 13.63
C TRP A 14 -2.81 1.71 12.67
N GLY A 15 -4.03 2.19 12.91
CA GLY A 15 -5.19 1.95 12.05
C GLY A 15 -5.40 0.45 11.76
N ASN A 16 -5.53 0.12 10.47
CA ASN A 16 -5.68 -1.26 9.97
C ASN A 16 -4.37 -1.85 9.41
N TRP A 17 -3.19 -1.42 9.89
CA TRP A 17 -1.89 -1.88 9.38
C TRP A 17 -1.77 -3.41 9.30
N MET A 18 -2.31 -4.15 10.27
CA MET A 18 -2.23 -5.61 10.28
C MET A 18 -2.96 -6.22 9.08
N GLN A 19 -4.11 -5.64 8.69
CA GLN A 19 -4.85 -6.10 7.52
C GLN A 19 -4.10 -5.82 6.22
N LEU A 20 -3.37 -4.70 6.15
CA LEU A 20 -2.48 -4.43 5.03
C LEU A 20 -1.35 -5.46 4.99
N PHE A 21 -0.65 -5.66 6.11
CA PHE A 21 0.47 -6.58 6.21
C PHE A 21 0.08 -8.02 5.81
N GLU A 22 -0.98 -8.56 6.40
CA GLU A 22 -1.48 -9.90 6.09
C GLU A 22 -1.87 -10.04 4.62
N TRP A 23 -2.57 -9.04 4.08
CA TRP A 23 -3.00 -9.05 2.68
C TRP A 23 -1.80 -9.00 1.73
N HIS A 24 -0.82 -8.11 1.96
CA HIS A 24 0.37 -8.01 1.12
C HIS A 24 1.25 -9.25 1.20
N THR A 25 1.35 -9.89 2.36
CA THR A 25 2.10 -11.14 2.53
C THR A 25 1.50 -12.23 1.64
N GLY A 26 0.19 -12.47 1.75
CA GLY A 26 -0.49 -13.46 0.91
C GLY A 26 -0.52 -13.08 -0.59
N PHE A 27 -0.61 -11.80 -0.91
CA PHE A 27 -0.51 -11.33 -2.30
C PHE A 27 0.88 -11.58 -2.88
N TYR A 28 1.94 -11.31 -2.11
CA TYR A 28 3.32 -11.51 -2.53
C TYR A 28 3.66 -12.98 -2.75
N GLU A 29 3.20 -13.87 -1.88
CA GLU A 29 3.36 -15.32 -2.06
C GLU A 29 2.71 -15.82 -3.35
N LYS A 30 1.47 -15.39 -3.62
CA LYS A 30 0.77 -15.71 -4.87
C LYS A 30 1.48 -15.14 -6.09
N LEU A 31 1.98 -13.91 -5.98
CA LEU A 31 2.73 -13.26 -7.06
C LEU A 31 4.01 -14.02 -7.38
N LYS A 32 4.76 -14.46 -6.36
CA LYS A 32 5.96 -15.29 -6.52
C LYS A 32 5.64 -16.62 -7.19
N ALA A 33 4.62 -17.34 -6.71
CA ALA A 33 4.22 -18.61 -7.31
C ALA A 33 3.86 -18.44 -8.79
N LEU A 34 3.07 -17.42 -9.15
CA LEU A 34 2.72 -17.15 -10.54
C LEU A 34 3.92 -16.74 -11.39
N LEU A 35 4.91 -16.05 -10.82
CA LEU A 35 6.12 -15.68 -11.54
C LEU A 35 6.92 -16.92 -12.00
N ASP A 36 6.95 -17.96 -11.17
CA ASP A 36 7.67 -19.21 -11.46
C ASP A 36 6.84 -20.16 -12.34
N GLU A 37 5.51 -20.17 -12.19
CA GLU A 37 4.60 -21.11 -12.87
C GLU A 37 4.03 -20.58 -14.20
N ASP A 38 3.38 -19.42 -14.16
CA ASP A 38 2.63 -18.86 -15.30
C ASP A 38 2.48 -17.33 -15.15
N PRO A 39 3.46 -16.55 -15.63
CA PRO A 39 3.47 -15.09 -15.51
C PRO A 39 2.28 -14.41 -16.19
N ASP A 40 1.67 -15.04 -17.20
CA ASP A 40 0.52 -14.47 -17.92
C ASP A 40 -0.76 -14.42 -17.06
N ARG A 41 -0.77 -15.09 -15.90
CA ARG A 41 -1.87 -15.03 -14.91
C ARG A 41 -1.71 -13.90 -13.89
N ILE A 42 -0.55 -13.26 -13.80
CA ILE A 42 -0.31 -12.14 -12.87
C ILE A 42 -1.32 -10.99 -13.03
N PRO A 43 -1.71 -10.55 -14.25
CA PRO A 43 -2.73 -9.51 -14.42
C PRO A 43 -4.04 -9.86 -13.73
N LYS A 44 -4.45 -11.13 -13.83
CA LYS A 44 -5.68 -11.62 -13.24
C LYS A 44 -5.62 -11.56 -11.71
N LEU A 45 -4.46 -11.82 -11.10
CA LEU A 45 -4.26 -11.64 -9.67
C LEU A 45 -4.52 -10.19 -9.22
N PHE A 46 -4.05 -9.18 -9.97
CA PHE A 46 -4.35 -7.77 -9.68
C PHE A 46 -5.84 -7.44 -9.84
N ILE A 47 -6.46 -7.92 -10.93
CA ILE A 47 -7.87 -7.68 -11.23
C ILE A 47 -8.77 -8.27 -10.12
N ASP A 48 -8.54 -9.53 -9.76
CA ASP A 48 -9.33 -10.24 -8.75
C ASP A 48 -9.11 -9.63 -7.35
N SER A 49 -7.96 -8.99 -7.12
CA SER A 49 -7.61 -8.30 -5.86
C SER A 49 -8.26 -6.92 -5.70
N ARG A 50 -8.84 -6.34 -6.76
CA ARG A 50 -9.34 -4.94 -6.80
C ARG A 50 -10.18 -4.57 -5.58
N ALA A 51 -11.23 -5.34 -5.30
CA ALA A 51 -12.20 -5.00 -4.26
C ALA A 51 -11.54 -4.98 -2.87
N ARG A 52 -10.68 -5.96 -2.59
CA ARG A 52 -9.98 -6.06 -1.32
C ARG A 52 -8.93 -4.95 -1.17
N LEU A 53 -8.13 -4.70 -2.20
CA LEU A 53 -7.17 -3.60 -2.24
C LEU A 53 -7.85 -2.26 -1.97
N ARG A 54 -8.93 -1.94 -2.70
CA ARG A 54 -9.68 -0.70 -2.51
C ARG A 54 -10.18 -0.57 -1.07
N SER A 55 -10.80 -1.62 -0.54
CA SER A 55 -11.34 -1.61 0.83
C SER A 55 -10.27 -1.38 1.91
N ILE A 56 -9.13 -2.10 1.86
CA ILE A 56 -8.10 -1.97 2.90
C ILE A 56 -7.38 -0.62 2.82
N TYR A 57 -7.16 -0.09 1.62
CA TYR A 57 -6.48 1.19 1.42
C TYR A 57 -7.38 2.40 1.70
N SER A 58 -8.66 2.36 1.35
CA SER A 58 -9.60 3.43 1.74
C SER A 58 -9.64 3.60 3.26
N LYS A 59 -9.80 2.49 4.00
CA LYS A 59 -9.81 2.53 5.47
C LYS A 59 -8.50 3.04 6.07
N TYR A 60 -7.37 2.70 5.47
CA TYR A 60 -6.07 3.19 5.94
C TYR A 60 -5.93 4.70 5.70
N CYS A 61 -6.26 5.17 4.50
CA CYS A 61 -6.17 6.58 4.12
C CYS A 61 -7.12 7.47 4.94
N GLU A 62 -8.34 7.04 5.23
CA GLU A 62 -9.28 7.75 6.12
C GLU A 62 -8.71 8.00 7.53
N ASN A 63 -7.86 7.09 8.01
CA ASN A 63 -7.23 7.18 9.33
C ASN A 63 -5.88 7.92 9.30
N GLN A 64 -5.29 8.12 8.13
CA GLN A 64 -3.90 8.52 7.98
C GLN A 64 -3.59 9.87 8.62
N ILE A 65 -4.46 10.88 8.44
CA ILE A 65 -4.25 12.22 9.00
C ILE A 65 -4.23 12.17 10.53
N LYS A 66 -5.14 11.39 11.13
CA LYS A 66 -5.23 11.21 12.59
C LYS A 66 -4.01 10.49 13.14
N ALA A 67 -3.56 9.45 12.43
CA ALA A 67 -2.34 8.71 12.77
C ALA A 67 -1.10 9.60 12.71
N ALA A 68 -0.92 10.35 11.63
CA ALA A 68 0.21 11.27 11.44
C ALA A 68 0.23 12.36 12.52
N HIS A 69 -0.93 12.93 12.87
CA HIS A 69 -1.03 13.92 13.94
C HIS A 69 -0.60 13.37 15.31
N ILE A 70 -1.03 12.15 15.66
CA ILE A 70 -0.59 11.49 16.90
C ILE A 70 0.93 11.23 16.85
N ALA A 71 1.43 10.72 15.73
CA ALA A 71 2.85 10.43 15.56
C ALA A 71 3.73 11.68 15.72
N GLU A 72 3.35 12.80 15.09
CA GLU A 72 4.09 14.06 15.17
C GLU A 72 4.10 14.63 16.60
N LYS A 73 2.98 14.52 17.34
CA LYS A 73 2.91 14.95 18.74
C LYS A 73 3.89 14.19 19.65
N HIS A 74 4.22 12.95 19.29
CA HIS A 74 5.13 12.09 20.04
C HIS A 74 6.43 11.82 19.28
N LYS A 75 6.85 12.74 18.41
CA LYS A 75 8.00 12.57 17.52
C LYS A 75 9.29 12.22 18.27
N GLU A 76 9.58 12.91 19.38
CA GLU A 76 10.79 12.66 20.19
C GLU A 76 10.85 11.20 20.68
N PHE A 77 9.73 10.67 21.18
CA PHE A 77 9.62 9.27 21.59
C PHE A 77 9.89 8.32 20.41
N PHE A 78 9.32 8.60 19.24
CA PHE A 78 9.53 7.76 18.06
C PHE A 78 10.94 7.88 17.48
N ASP A 79 11.59 9.04 17.58
CA ASP A 79 12.96 9.24 17.12
C ASP A 79 13.97 8.50 18.01
N GLU A 80 13.77 8.49 19.34
CA GLU A 80 14.56 7.66 20.25
C GLU A 80 14.44 6.17 19.89
N TRP A 81 13.21 5.69 19.65
CA TRP A 81 12.96 4.33 19.23
C TRP A 81 13.57 4.01 17.86
N ARG A 82 13.46 4.92 16.89
CA ARG A 82 14.04 4.78 15.56
C ARG A 82 15.55 4.57 15.63
N ILE A 83 16.24 5.38 16.43
CA ILE A 83 17.69 5.24 16.67
C ILE A 83 17.99 3.89 17.33
N PHE A 84 17.21 3.51 18.35
CA PHE A 84 17.39 2.26 19.06
C PHE A 84 17.25 1.02 18.17
N VAL A 85 16.25 0.98 17.27
CA VAL A 85 16.05 -0.13 16.34
C VAL A 85 16.93 -0.03 15.08
N GLY A 86 17.63 1.10 14.89
CA GLY A 86 18.49 1.34 13.74
C GLY A 86 17.74 1.60 12.43
N ASP A 87 16.50 2.10 12.49
CA ASP A 87 15.72 2.45 11.30
C ASP A 87 16.12 3.83 10.76
N LYS A 88 16.05 3.99 9.45
CA LYS A 88 16.40 5.24 8.75
C LYS A 88 15.22 6.18 8.64
N GLU A 89 14.01 5.64 8.51
CA GLU A 89 12.79 6.41 8.28
C GLU A 89 12.14 6.82 9.61
N ASP A 90 11.67 8.06 9.69
CA ASP A 90 10.85 8.50 10.83
C ASP A 90 9.46 7.84 10.82
N VAL A 91 8.76 7.87 11.97
CA VAL A 91 7.45 7.22 12.13
C VAL A 91 6.39 7.76 11.16
N VAL A 92 6.42 9.06 10.83
CA VAL A 92 5.45 9.66 9.91
C VAL A 92 5.73 9.16 8.49
N SER A 93 7.00 9.10 8.10
CA SER A 93 7.46 8.54 6.82
C SER A 93 7.09 7.05 6.70
N LEU A 94 7.25 6.26 7.77
CA LEU A 94 6.79 4.87 7.83
C LEU A 94 5.27 4.75 7.66
N LEU A 95 4.49 5.57 8.37
CA LEU A 95 3.03 5.60 8.23
C LEU A 95 2.60 5.99 6.81
N MET A 96 3.38 6.78 6.08
CA MET A 96 3.10 7.15 4.69
C MET A 96 3.41 6.03 3.67
N GLN A 97 4.21 5.03 4.02
CA GLN A 97 4.64 3.99 3.07
C GLN A 97 3.48 3.25 2.39
N PRO A 98 2.38 2.85 3.08
CA PRO A 98 1.26 2.21 2.40
C PRO A 98 0.60 3.14 1.36
N VAL A 99 0.40 4.42 1.68
CA VAL A 99 -0.15 5.41 0.76
C VAL A 99 0.73 5.55 -0.48
N GLN A 100 2.06 5.63 -0.28
CA GLN A 100 3.00 5.66 -1.40
C GLN A 100 3.00 4.36 -2.20
N ARG A 101 2.85 3.21 -1.53
CA ARG A 101 2.84 1.89 -2.17
C ARG A 101 1.71 1.75 -3.16
N ILE A 102 0.48 2.14 -2.78
CA ILE A 102 -0.69 2.02 -3.67
C ILE A 102 -0.55 2.92 -4.89
N MET A 103 0.02 4.11 -4.74
CA MET A 103 0.30 5.05 -5.84
C MET A 103 1.35 4.53 -6.84
N ARG A 104 2.25 3.64 -6.39
CA ARG A 104 3.38 3.14 -7.18
C ARG A 104 3.10 1.85 -7.94
N TYR A 105 2.04 1.09 -7.61
CA TYR A 105 1.73 -0.18 -8.31
C TYR A 105 1.55 -0.01 -9.83
N GLN A 106 1.00 1.13 -10.27
CA GLN A 106 0.84 1.44 -11.70
C GLN A 106 2.17 1.56 -12.47
N LEU A 107 3.28 1.89 -11.81
CA LEU A 107 4.56 2.16 -12.48
C LEU A 107 5.15 0.90 -13.13
N PRO A 108 5.41 -0.21 -12.39
CA PRO A 108 5.91 -1.43 -13.01
C PRO A 108 4.89 -2.03 -13.99
N ILE A 109 3.59 -1.95 -13.70
CA ILE A 109 2.55 -2.47 -14.60
C ILE A 109 2.52 -1.68 -15.92
N SER A 110 2.72 -0.36 -15.88
CA SER A 110 2.83 0.48 -17.08
C SER A 110 4.02 0.07 -17.94
N GLU A 111 5.16 -0.28 -17.33
CA GLU A 111 6.30 -0.79 -18.08
C GLU A 111 6.01 -2.18 -18.68
N ILE A 112 5.37 -3.07 -17.91
CA ILE A 112 4.97 -4.39 -18.41
C ILE A 112 4.03 -4.27 -19.61
N VAL A 113 3.02 -3.38 -19.56
CA VAL A 113 2.12 -3.12 -20.70
C VAL A 113 2.90 -2.71 -21.95
N LYS A 114 3.83 -1.76 -21.84
CA LYS A 114 4.66 -1.29 -22.97
C LYS A 114 5.42 -2.43 -23.63
N TRP A 115 6.02 -3.33 -22.85
CA TRP A 115 6.79 -4.46 -23.37
C TRP A 115 5.89 -5.57 -23.93
N THR A 116 4.77 -5.84 -23.26
CA THR A 116 3.76 -6.83 -23.69
C THR A 116 3.15 -6.44 -25.04
N GLU A 117 2.88 -5.14 -25.24
CA GLU A 117 2.40 -4.58 -26.51
C GLU A 117 3.42 -4.75 -27.63
N ARG A 118 4.69 -4.37 -27.39
CA ARG A 118 5.79 -4.54 -28.36
C ARG A 118 5.99 -5.99 -28.77
N ALA A 119 5.87 -6.91 -27.83
CA ALA A 119 6.01 -8.35 -28.05
C ALA A 119 4.74 -9.01 -28.61
N LYS A 120 3.62 -8.27 -28.76
CA LYS A 120 2.32 -8.76 -29.25
C LYS A 120 1.80 -9.97 -28.46
N ILE A 121 2.02 -9.97 -27.14
CA ILE A 121 1.60 -11.07 -26.27
C ILE A 121 0.07 -11.02 -26.09
N PRO A 122 -0.64 -12.17 -26.18
CA PRO A 122 -2.10 -12.22 -26.06
C PRO A 122 -2.67 -11.72 -24.72
N SER A 123 -1.86 -11.69 -23.65
CA SER A 123 -2.25 -11.22 -22.32
C SER A 123 -2.33 -9.68 -22.19
N LEU A 124 -1.98 -8.92 -23.23
CA LEU A 124 -2.03 -7.46 -23.25
C LEU A 124 -3.35 -6.85 -22.72
N PRO A 125 -4.55 -7.34 -23.13
CA PRO A 125 -5.80 -6.75 -22.64
C PRO A 125 -5.98 -6.91 -21.13
N LEU A 126 -5.48 -7.99 -20.55
CA LEU A 126 -5.51 -8.21 -19.10
C LEU A 126 -4.54 -7.28 -18.37
N TRP A 127 -3.34 -7.11 -18.90
CA TRP A 127 -2.35 -6.16 -18.35
C TRP A 127 -2.86 -4.73 -18.39
N GLN A 128 -3.52 -4.31 -19.49
CA GLN A 128 -4.13 -2.99 -19.60
C GLN A 128 -5.22 -2.79 -18.55
N LYS A 129 -6.10 -3.78 -18.36
CA LYS A 129 -7.14 -3.74 -17.33
C LYS A 129 -6.55 -3.68 -15.91
N ALA A 130 -5.49 -4.44 -15.63
CA ALA A 130 -4.78 -4.37 -14.35
C ALA A 130 -4.18 -2.97 -14.11
N LEU A 131 -3.60 -2.35 -15.15
CA LEU A 131 -3.07 -0.99 -15.08
C LEU A 131 -4.16 0.04 -14.76
N ASP A 132 -5.30 -0.06 -15.42
CA ASP A 132 -6.42 0.87 -15.21
C ASP A 132 -6.92 0.80 -13.76
N ILE A 133 -7.07 -0.41 -13.21
CA ILE A 133 -7.43 -0.60 -11.80
C ILE A 133 -6.38 0.02 -10.86
N MET A 134 -5.08 -0.21 -11.11
CA MET A 134 -4.02 0.36 -10.27
C MET A 134 -3.85 1.88 -10.44
N LYS A 135 -4.45 2.48 -11.47
CA LYS A 135 -4.58 3.94 -11.63
C LYS A 135 -5.81 4.50 -10.92
N GLU A 136 -6.89 3.74 -10.84
CA GLU A 136 -8.15 4.15 -10.19
C GLU A 136 -8.04 4.18 -8.67
N ILE A 137 -7.51 3.13 -8.05
CA ILE A 137 -7.49 3.00 -6.58
C ILE A 137 -6.79 4.19 -5.90
N PRO A 138 -5.63 4.69 -6.39
CA PRO A 138 -5.01 5.87 -5.81
C PRO A 138 -5.88 7.12 -5.89
N LYS A 139 -6.62 7.33 -6.98
CA LYS A 139 -7.51 8.51 -7.15
C LYS A 139 -8.63 8.49 -6.11
N ASP A 140 -9.24 7.34 -5.89
CA ASP A 140 -10.25 7.16 -4.86
C ASP A 140 -9.69 7.50 -3.47
N THR A 141 -8.45 7.09 -3.18
CA THR A 141 -7.80 7.35 -1.89
C THR A 141 -7.30 8.79 -1.72
N GLN A 142 -6.89 9.47 -2.80
CA GLN A 142 -6.48 10.87 -2.78
C GLN A 142 -7.66 11.79 -2.47
N LEU A 143 -8.82 11.54 -3.10
CA LEU A 143 -10.06 12.26 -2.80
C LEU A 143 -10.44 12.15 -1.32
N ILE A 144 -10.19 11.00 -0.68
CA ILE A 144 -10.43 10.82 0.76
C ILE A 144 -9.48 11.71 1.60
N LEU A 145 -8.20 11.77 1.23
CA LEU A 145 -7.20 12.56 1.95
C LEU A 145 -7.40 14.07 1.79
N GLU A 146 -7.96 14.52 0.67
CA GLU A 146 -8.25 15.95 0.40
C GLU A 146 -9.52 16.45 1.11
N VAL A 147 -10.43 15.54 1.49
CA VAL A 147 -11.73 15.86 2.11
C VAL A 147 -11.73 15.67 3.65
N SER A 148 -10.66 15.09 4.20
CA SER A 148 -10.51 14.77 5.63
C SER A 148 -9.66 15.80 6.39
#